data_AF-A0AAW7HP75-F1
#
_entry.id   AF-A0AAW7HP75-F1
#
_cell.length_a   1.000
_cell.length_b   1.000
_cell.length_c   1.000
_cell.angle_alpha   90.00
_cell.angle_beta   90.00
_cell.angle_gamma   90.00
#
_symmetry.space_group_name_H-M   'P 1'
#
loop_
_entity.id
_entity.type
_entity.pdbx_description
1 polymer ?
#
loop_
_entity_poly.entity_id
_entity_poly.type
_entity_poly.pdbx_seq_one_letter_code
_entity_poly.pdbx_strand_id
1 'polypeptide(L)' 'MPFVAINLSNDYEVANKTRYATQEEADARAREILNQFPTAQVCVAQVLKDYTAKVSISAKDPVEPAPEPEASAA' A
#
# COMPACT_ATOMS: atom_id res chain seq x y z
N MET A 1 -19.34 3.42 9.24
CA MET A 1 -18.83 3.04 7.91
C MET A 1 -17.88 4.15 7.50
N PRO A 2 -16.58 3.86 7.29
CA PRO A 2 -15.58 4.91 7.09
C PRO A 2 -15.65 5.53 5.69
N PHE A 3 -15.08 6.72 5.56
CA PHE A 3 -14.90 7.45 4.32
C PHE A 3 -13.41 7.56 3.96
N VAL A 4 -13.11 7.83 2.70
CA VAL A 4 -11.76 8.04 2.19
C VAL A 4 -11.73 9.25 1.26
N ALA A 5 -10.59 9.93 1.23
CA ALA A 5 -10.25 10.90 0.20
C ALA A 5 -9.17 10.30 -0.69
N ILE A 6 -9.43 10.20 -1.99
CA ILE A 6 -8.54 9.53 -2.95
C ILE A 6 -8.05 10.55 -3.96
N ASN A 7 -6.74 10.77 -4.00
CA ASN A 7 -6.09 11.51 -5.07
C ASN A 7 -5.95 10.58 -6.29
N LEU A 8 -6.80 10.78 -7.30
CA LEU A 8 -6.80 10.03 -8.56
C LEU A 8 -5.69 10.45 -9.51
N SER A 9 -5.00 11.57 -9.23
CA SER A 9 -3.82 12.00 -9.99
C SER A 9 -2.51 11.38 -9.45
N ASN A 10 -2.55 10.73 -8.29
CA ASN A 10 -1.41 10.01 -7.70
C ASN A 10 -1.88 8.78 -6.91
N ASP A 11 -1.88 7.62 -7.56
CA ASP A 11 -2.32 6.36 -6.95
C ASP A 11 -1.41 5.87 -5.80
N TYR A 12 -0.17 6.35 -5.74
CA TYR A 12 0.82 5.93 -4.72
C TYR A 12 0.76 6.77 -3.44
N GLU A 13 -0.12 7.77 -3.38
CA GLU A 13 -0.30 8.62 -2.20
C GLU A 13 -0.71 7.77 -0.98
N VAL A 14 0.13 7.75 0.06
CA VAL A 14 -0.13 6.95 1.27
C VAL A 14 -1.43 7.39 1.95
N ALA A 15 -1.75 8.69 1.87
CA ALA A 15 -2.96 9.26 2.45
C ALA A 15 -4.26 8.70 1.85
N ASN A 16 -4.23 8.11 0.65
CA ASN A 16 -5.39 7.43 0.04
C ASN A 16 -5.89 6.24 0.88
N LYS A 17 -5.05 5.72 1.80
CA LYS A 17 -5.39 4.60 2.70
C LYS A 17 -6.00 5.05 4.03
N THR A 18 -5.99 6.35 4.33
CA THR A 18 -6.53 6.89 5.59
C THR A 18 -8.06 6.77 5.61
N ARG A 19 -8.59 6.20 6.70
CA ARG A 19 -10.03 6.05 6.92
C ARG A 19 -10.52 7.15 7.86
N TYR A 20 -11.54 7.88 7.43
CA TYR A 20 -12.20 8.94 8.20
C TYR A 20 -13.53 8.44 8.76
N ALA A 21 -13.94 8.97 9.91
CA ALA A 21 -15.18 8.57 10.55
C ALA A 21 -16.39 9.19 9.85
N THR A 22 -16.24 10.41 9.34
CA THR A 22 -17.30 11.19 8.69
C THR A 22 -16.95 11.59 7.26
N GLN A 23 -17.97 12.00 6.51
CA GLN A 23 -17.79 12.52 5.16
C GLN A 23 -17.08 13.88 5.18
N GLU A 24 -17.39 14.72 6.18
CA GLU A 24 -16.82 16.06 6.33
C GLU A 24 -15.32 16.01 6.57
N GLU A 25 -14.84 15.05 7.37
CA GLU A 25 -13.40 14.84 7.59
C GLU A 25 -12.67 14.43 6.31
N ALA A 26 -13.26 13.53 5.52
CA ALA A 26 -12.70 13.12 4.25
C ALA A 26 -12.71 14.28 3.22
N ASP A 27 -13.77 15.08 3.18
CA ASP A 27 -13.87 16.24 2.30
C ASP A 27 -12.89 17.36 2.69
N ALA A 28 -12.71 17.61 3.98
CA ALA A 28 -11.69 18.53 4.47
C ALA A 28 -10.30 18.11 3.96
N ARG A 29 -9.97 16.81 4.03
CA ARG A 29 -8.73 16.30 3.47
C ARG A 29 -8.65 16.48 1.95
N ALA A 30 -9.73 16.22 1.22
CA ALA A 30 -9.75 16.39 -0.23
C ALA A 30 -9.43 17.84 -0.63
N ARG A 31 -9.97 18.83 0.09
CA ARG A 31 -9.68 20.25 -0.10
C ARG A 31 -8.23 20.60 0.24
N GLU A 32 -7.66 20.03 1.29
CA GLU A 32 -6.23 20.21 1.60
C GLU A 32 -5.33 19.70 0.47
N ILE A 33 -5.66 18.54 -0.11
CA ILE A 33 -4.91 17.97 -1.24
C ILE A 33 -5.00 18.91 -2.45
N LEU A 34 -6.18 19.42 -2.77
CA LEU A 34 -6.37 20.38 -3.86
C LEU A 34 -5.63 21.70 -3.63
N ASN A 35 -5.55 22.17 -2.38
CA ASN A 35 -4.76 23.36 -2.05
C ASN A 35 -3.26 23.14 -2.28
N GLN A 36 -2.76 21.93 -2.02
CA GLN A 36 -1.35 21.57 -2.24
C GLN A 36 -1.05 21.28 -3.72
N PHE A 37 -2.00 20.64 -4.41
CA PHE A 37 -1.88 20.22 -5.80
C PHE A 37 -3.12 20.68 -6.59
N PRO A 38 -3.15 21.95 -7.05
CA PRO A 38 -4.34 22.54 -7.66
C PRO A 38 -4.84 21.86 -8.93
N THR A 39 -3.97 21.11 -9.61
CA THR A 39 -4.31 20.35 -10.83
C THR A 39 -4.68 18.89 -10.55
N ALA A 40 -4.66 18.47 -9.28
CA ALA A 40 -5.01 17.11 -8.91
C ALA A 40 -6.52 16.88 -9.04
N GLN A 41 -6.90 15.66 -9.36
CA GLN A 41 -8.26 15.18 -9.30
C GLN A 41 -8.43 14.35 -8.03
N VAL A 42 -9.36 14.76 -7.16
CA VAL A 42 -9.60 14.10 -5.87
C VAL A 42 -11.07 13.74 -5.74
N CYS A 43 -11.37 12.55 -5.21
CA CYS A 43 -12.74 12.14 -4.90
C CYS A 43 -12.89 11.74 -3.42
N VAL A 44 -14.08 11.97 -2.88
CA VAL A 44 -14.48 11.49 -1.56
C VAL A 44 -15.41 10.31 -1.75
N ALA A 45 -15.12 9.18 -1.11
CA ALA A 45 -15.89 7.95 -1.25
C ALA A 45 -16.22 7.31 0.09
N GLN A 46 -17.40 6.71 0.19
CA GLN A 46 -17.77 5.87 1.32
C GLN A 46 -17.25 4.44 1.09
N VAL A 47 -16.63 3.86 2.10
CA VAL A 47 -16.21 2.47 2.07
C VAL A 47 -17.40 1.57 2.39
N LEU A 48 -17.77 0.71 1.43
CA LEU A 48 -18.88 -0.21 1.58
C LEU A 48 -18.48 -1.57 2.16
N LYS A 49 -17.29 -2.08 1.77
CA LYS A 49 -16.77 -3.39 2.19
C LYS A 49 -15.25 -3.34 2.22
N ASP A 50 -14.66 -4.05 3.18
CA ASP A 50 -13.22 -4.33 3.23
C ASP A 50 -13.00 -5.82 2.96
N TYR A 51 -12.12 -6.13 2.01
CA TYR A 51 -11.73 -7.50 1.68
C TYR A 51 -10.29 -7.73 2.13
N THR A 52 -10.03 -8.88 2.74
CA THR A 52 -8.69 -9.30 3.16
C THR A 52 -8.43 -10.73 2.71
N ALA A 53 -7.19 -11.02 2.35
CA ALA A 53 -6.73 -12.36 2.01
C ALA A 53 -5.74 -12.84 3.07
N LYS A 54 -5.83 -14.13 3.42
CA LYS A 54 -4.79 -14.82 4.20
C LYS A 54 -3.87 -15.55 3.23
N VAL A 55 -2.58 -15.24 3.26
CA VAL A 55 -1.55 -15.87 2.43
C VAL A 55 -0.64 -16.70 3.34
N SER A 56 -0.41 -17.95 2.95
CA SER A 56 0.60 -18.81 3.59
C SER A 56 1.91 -18.70 2.82
N ILE A 57 3.00 -18.37 3.51
CA ILE A 57 4.35 -18.25 2.91
C ILE A 57 5.14 -19.49 3.32
N SER A 58 5.71 -20.20 2.34
CA SER A 58 6.68 -21.27 2.57
C SER A 58 8.06 -20.84 2.08
N ALA A 59 9.08 -21.13 2.87
CA ALA A 59 10.48 -20.99 2.48
C ALA A 59 11.07 -22.38 2.23
N LYS A 60 11.98 -22.49 1.27
CA LYS A 60 12.79 -23.69 1.04
C LYS A 60 14.25 -23.27 1.18
N ASP A 61 14.97 -23.90 2.09
CA ASP A 61 16.40 -23.66 2.24
C ASP A 61 17.16 -24.05 0.98
N PRO A 62 18.19 -23.28 0.58
CA PRO A 62 19.06 -23.65 -0.52
C PRO A 62 19.78 -24.97 -0.23
N VAL A 63 20.08 -25.75 -1.27
CA VAL A 63 20.88 -26.96 -1.16
C VAL A 63 22.26 -26.58 -0.62
N GLU A 64 22.72 -27.28 0.42
CA GLU A 64 24.06 -27.09 0.99
C GLU A 64 25.11 -27.27 -0.11
N PRO A 65 26.05 -26.33 -0.28
CA PRO A 65 27.06 -26.43 -1.33
C PRO A 65 27.86 -27.72 -1.14
N ALA A 66 28.08 -28.46 -2.23
CA ALA A 66 28.92 -29.64 -2.21
C ALA A 66 30.34 -29.24 -1.72
N PRO A 67 30.99 -30.08 -0.89
CA PRO A 67 32.34 -29.79 -0.44
C PRO A 67 33.26 -29.63 -1.66
N GLU A 68 34.04 -28.54 -1.68
CA GLU A 68 35.06 -28.33 -2.71
C GLU A 68 36.04 -29.51 -2.67
N PRO A 69 36.40 -30.11 -3.81
CA PRO A 69 37.38 -31.19 -3.83
C PRO A 69 38.69 -30.66 -3.25
N GLU A 70 39.19 -31.32 -2.20
CA GLU A 70 40.51 -31.03 -1.63
C GLU A 70 41.53 -31.02 -2.78
N ALA A 71 42.15 -29.86 -3.00
CA ALA A 71 43.24 -29.75 -3.95
C ALA A 71 44.34 -30.70 -3.47
N SER A 72 44.49 -31.82 -4.18
CA SER A 72 45.57 -32.78 -3.98
C SER A 72 46.89 -32.03 -3.92
N ALA A 73 47.44 -31.87 -2.72
CA ALA A 73 48.82 -31.46 -2.53
C ALA A 73 49.71 -32.55 -3.16
N ALA A 74 50.70 -32.08 -3.92
CA ALA A 74 51.61 -32.86 -4.75
C ALA A 74 52.39 -33.95 -4.02
#